data_AF-A0A9E2GDJ5-F1
#
_entry.id   AF-A0A9E2GDJ5-F1
#
_cell.length_a   1.000
_cell.length_b   1.000
_cell.length_c   1.000
_cell.angle_alpha   90.00
_cell.angle_beta   90.00
_cell.angle_gamma   90.00
#
_symmetry.space_group_name_H-M   'P 1'
#
loop_
_entity.id
_entity.type
_entity.pdbx_description
1 polymer ?
#
loop_
_entity_poly.entity_id
_entity_poly.type
_entity_poly.pdbx_seq_one_letter_code
_entity_poly.pdbx_strand_id
1 'polypeptide(L)'
;MINRTRNDSGNVNILIGDMTIAGKIDSLLFEFQDIVESISIKRGFSKPIIRSRFSCHILALLDAQSLFILAQPFFGSPTIQYINSPDKRFSPVQALEITKEESGFTDPFFITFPAFLLEQQKETRQAQLEAIVLTHIDSELQRVLKATSLVQINPIFGPASFSEDDHLVFILMPFKDELNAVYNTIEIVGKVPNFY
;
A
#
# COMPACT_ATOMS: atom_id res chain seq x y z
N MET A 1 -2.78 28.49 -25.34
CA MET A 1 -1.58 29.34 -25.54
C MET A 1 -1.17 29.93 -24.19
N ILE A 2 -0.21 29.32 -23.50
CA ILE A 2 0.66 30.01 -22.55
C ILE A 2 2.05 29.39 -22.71
N ASN A 3 2.97 30.18 -23.27
CA ASN A 3 4.40 29.89 -23.33
C ASN A 3 5.04 30.12 -21.96
N ARG A 4 6.10 29.37 -21.65
CA ARG A 4 7.30 29.92 -20.97
C ARG A 4 8.51 29.00 -21.14
N THR A 5 9.56 29.55 -21.71
CA THR A 5 10.89 28.96 -21.88
C THR A 5 11.85 29.42 -20.78
N ARG A 6 12.62 28.42 -20.28
CA ARG A 6 13.97 28.41 -19.67
C ARG A 6 14.29 29.24 -18.40
N ASN A 7 14.80 28.53 -17.38
CA ASN A 7 16.00 28.95 -16.65
C ASN A 7 16.76 27.77 -16.00
N ASP A 8 18.09 27.90 -15.96
CA ASP A 8 19.13 26.93 -15.58
C ASP A 8 19.17 26.53 -14.10
N SER A 9 18.22 25.74 -13.65
CA SER A 9 18.30 25.14 -12.31
C SER A 9 17.50 23.86 -12.27
N GLY A 10 18.14 22.70 -12.56
CA GLY A 10 17.78 21.35 -12.09
C GLY A 10 16.32 20.87 -12.18
N ASN A 11 15.40 21.62 -12.77
CA ASN A 11 13.98 21.42 -12.62
C ASN A 11 13.52 20.39 -13.64
N VAL A 12 12.87 19.37 -13.11
CA VAL A 12 12.11 18.40 -13.88
C VAL A 12 11.02 19.18 -14.62
N ASN A 13 11.09 19.20 -15.94
CA ASN A 13 10.02 19.78 -16.73
C ASN A 13 8.77 18.92 -16.52
N ILE A 14 7.82 19.41 -15.73
CA ILE A 14 6.45 18.90 -15.68
C ILE A 14 5.78 19.30 -17.00
N LEU A 15 6.18 18.61 -18.07
CA LEU A 15 5.45 18.64 -19.33
C LEU A 15 4.21 17.79 -19.09
N ILE A 16 3.07 18.48 -18.92
CA ILE A 16 1.73 17.90 -19.12
C ILE A 16 1.81 17.16 -20.46
N GLY A 17 1.95 15.84 -20.39
CA GLY A 17 2.48 15.02 -21.48
C GLY A 17 1.70 15.18 -22.77
N ASP A 18 2.38 14.99 -23.90
CA ASP A 18 1.73 14.81 -25.20
C ASP A 18 0.53 13.86 -25.03
N MET A 19 -0.68 14.31 -25.39
CA MET A 19 -1.94 13.57 -25.18
C MET A 19 -1.89 12.13 -25.71
N THR A 20 -1.00 11.85 -26.68
CA THR A 20 -0.79 10.53 -27.26
C THR A 20 -0.02 9.58 -26.34
N ILE A 21 0.95 10.06 -25.56
CA ILE A 21 1.76 9.24 -24.66
C ILE A 21 0.98 8.92 -23.39
N ALA A 22 0.27 9.91 -22.84
CA ALA A 22 -0.58 9.72 -21.67
C ALA A 22 -1.61 8.61 -21.90
N GLY A 23 -2.29 8.61 -23.05
CA GLY A 23 -3.26 7.56 -23.39
C GLY A 23 -2.64 6.15 -23.53
N LYS A 24 -1.39 6.04 -23.99
CA LYS A 24 -0.68 4.75 -24.04
C LYS A 24 -0.36 4.25 -22.63
N ILE A 25 0.07 5.14 -21.74
CA ILE A 25 0.34 4.81 -20.33
C ILE A 25 -0.96 4.40 -19.65
N ASP A 26 -2.05 5.15 -19.83
CA ASP A 26 -3.37 4.81 -19.27
C ASP A 26 -3.84 3.41 -19.72
N SER A 27 -3.72 3.11 -21.02
CA SER A 27 -4.06 1.79 -21.54
C SER A 27 -3.21 0.67 -20.94
N LEU A 28 -1.91 0.90 -20.76
CA LEU A 28 -1.00 -0.05 -20.12
C LEU A 28 -1.39 -0.29 -18.65
N LEU A 29 -1.69 0.79 -17.91
CA LEU A 29 -2.07 0.73 -16.51
C LEU A 29 -3.42 0.02 -16.32
N PHE A 30 -4.37 0.24 -17.24
CA PHE A 30 -5.65 -0.47 -17.24
C PHE A 30 -5.46 -1.98 -17.42
N GLU A 31 -4.66 -2.40 -18.42
CA GLU A 31 -4.33 -3.82 -18.62
C GLU A 31 -3.60 -4.42 -17.42
N PHE A 32 -2.68 -3.66 -16.83
CA PHE A 32 -1.98 -4.08 -15.61
C PHE A 32 -2.97 -4.32 -14.46
N GLN A 33 -3.92 -3.40 -14.27
CA GLN A 33 -4.92 -3.51 -13.22
C GLN A 33 -5.86 -4.70 -13.41
N ASP A 34 -6.30 -4.96 -14.64
CA ASP A 34 -7.14 -6.12 -14.98
C ASP A 34 -6.45 -7.45 -14.64
N ILE A 35 -5.14 -7.55 -14.93
CA ILE A 35 -4.34 -8.74 -14.62
C ILE A 35 -4.14 -8.86 -13.10
N VAL A 36 -3.82 -7.76 -12.41
CA VAL A 36 -3.70 -7.75 -10.93
C VAL A 36 -4.98 -8.25 -10.29
N GLU A 37 -6.14 -7.73 -10.71
CA GLU A 37 -7.44 -8.10 -10.17
C GLU A 37 -7.72 -9.59 -10.40
N SER A 38 -7.50 -10.06 -11.64
CA SER A 38 -7.69 -11.46 -12.03
C SER A 38 -6.82 -12.42 -11.20
N ILE A 39 -5.53 -12.12 -11.02
CA ILE A 39 -4.62 -12.97 -10.25
C ILE A 39 -4.96 -12.92 -8.76
N SER A 40 -5.31 -11.74 -8.24
CA SER A 40 -5.65 -11.55 -6.82
C SER A 40 -6.91 -12.31 -6.43
N ILE A 41 -7.95 -12.29 -7.29
CA ILE A 41 -9.17 -13.07 -7.08
C ILE A 41 -8.87 -14.56 -7.11
N LYS A 42 -8.13 -15.04 -8.12
CA LYS A 42 -7.75 -16.46 -8.25
C LYS A 42 -6.97 -16.98 -7.04
N ARG A 43 -6.09 -16.16 -6.46
CA ARG A 43 -5.28 -16.50 -5.28
C ARG A 43 -5.98 -16.21 -3.94
N GLY A 44 -7.19 -15.65 -3.95
CA GLY A 44 -7.95 -15.35 -2.73
C GLY A 44 -7.36 -14.23 -1.88
N PHE A 45 -6.57 -13.32 -2.46
CA PHE A 45 -5.99 -12.22 -1.70
C PHE A 45 -7.04 -11.16 -1.36
N SER A 46 -7.08 -10.75 -0.10
CA SER A 46 -7.91 -9.62 0.32
C SER A 46 -7.40 -8.32 -0.31
N LYS A 47 -8.32 -7.40 -0.61
CA LYS A 47 -8.02 -6.13 -1.27
C LYS A 47 -6.90 -5.31 -0.59
N PRO A 48 -6.84 -5.21 0.77
CA PRO A 48 -5.79 -4.46 1.47
C PRO A 48 -4.36 -4.98 1.28
N ILE A 49 -4.19 -6.25 0.88
CA ILE A 49 -2.86 -6.85 0.69
C ILE A 49 -2.18 -6.22 -0.52
N ILE A 50 -2.92 -6.06 -1.62
CA ILE A 50 -2.42 -5.58 -2.91
C ILE A 50 -2.89 -4.14 -3.14
N ARG A 51 -2.04 -3.16 -2.79
CA ARG A 51 -2.41 -1.74 -2.81
C ARG A 51 -2.85 -1.20 -4.17
N SER A 52 -2.34 -1.77 -5.27
CA SER A 52 -2.74 -1.39 -6.63
C SER A 52 -4.20 -1.73 -6.99
N ARG A 53 -4.92 -2.49 -6.13
CA ARG A 53 -6.37 -2.72 -6.29
C ARG A 53 -7.22 -1.55 -5.80
N PHE A 54 -6.63 -0.56 -5.13
CA PHE A 54 -7.31 0.67 -4.75
C PHE A 54 -7.14 1.75 -5.82
N SER A 55 -8.01 2.75 -5.79
CA SER A 55 -7.77 4.01 -6.47
C SER A 55 -6.47 4.61 -5.93
N CYS A 56 -5.53 4.94 -6.82
CA CYS A 56 -4.23 5.46 -6.46
C CYS A 56 -4.01 6.84 -7.06
N HIS A 57 -3.34 7.72 -6.32
CA HIS A 57 -2.58 8.78 -6.96
C HIS A 57 -1.34 8.17 -7.61
N ILE A 58 -1.05 8.58 -8.84
CA ILE A 58 0.00 7.99 -9.66
C ILE A 58 0.89 9.10 -10.19
N LEU A 59 2.20 8.89 -10.09
CA LEU A 59 3.22 9.65 -10.80
C LEU A 59 3.92 8.69 -11.78
N ALA A 60 3.78 8.99 -13.07
CA ALA A 60 4.36 8.24 -14.16
C ALA A 60 5.55 9.00 -14.74
N LEU A 61 6.76 8.48 -14.54
CA LEU A 61 8.00 9.01 -15.10
C LEU A 61 8.44 8.14 -16.27
N LEU A 62 8.36 8.68 -17.49
CA LEU A 62 8.86 8.04 -18.70
C LEU A 62 10.24 8.60 -19.04
N ASP A 63 11.20 7.70 -19.20
CA ASP A 63 12.53 8.01 -19.72
C ASP A 63 12.78 7.30 -21.07
N ALA A 64 14.02 7.36 -21.58
CA ALA A 64 14.34 6.76 -22.87
C ALA A 64 14.12 5.23 -22.98
N GLN A 65 14.11 4.49 -21.86
CA GLN A 65 14.10 3.03 -21.85
C GLN A 65 13.06 2.41 -20.91
N SER A 66 12.54 3.16 -19.94
CA SER A 66 11.72 2.67 -18.85
C SER A 66 10.64 3.68 -18.47
N LEU A 67 9.49 3.13 -18.10
CA LEU A 67 8.40 3.82 -17.46
C LEU A 67 8.39 3.40 -15.99
N PHE A 68 8.58 4.38 -15.12
CA PHE A 68 8.53 4.22 -13.68
C PHE A 68 7.20 4.73 -13.16
N ILE A 69 6.51 3.89 -12.39
CA ILE A 69 5.23 4.19 -11.79
C ILE A 69 5.42 4.22 -10.28
N LEU A 70 5.23 5.40 -9.70
CA LEU A 70 5.11 5.57 -8.26
C LEU A 70 3.65 5.81 -7.94
N ALA A 71 3.08 5.02 -7.04
CA ALA A 71 1.66 5.10 -6.75
C ALA A 71 1.34 4.89 -5.27
N GLN A 72 0.35 5.62 -4.77
CA GLN A 72 -0.12 5.53 -3.40
C GLN A 72 -1.66 5.46 -3.38
N PRO A 73 -2.27 4.53 -2.63
CA PRO A 73 -3.72 4.50 -2.44
C PRO A 73 -4.24 5.83 -1.93
N PHE A 74 -5.35 6.28 -2.51
CA PHE A 74 -6.01 7.51 -2.13
C PHE A 74 -7.52 7.36 -2.05
N PHE A 75 -8.09 7.95 -1.01
CA PHE A 75 -9.53 7.97 -0.79
C PHE A 75 -10.07 9.32 -1.25
N GLY A 76 -10.59 9.36 -2.48
CA GLY A 76 -11.10 10.58 -3.10
C GLY A 76 -10.96 10.52 -4.62
N SER A 77 -10.70 11.65 -5.25
CA SER A 77 -10.43 11.74 -6.68
C SER A 77 -8.96 11.42 -6.96
N PRO A 78 -8.63 10.24 -7.51
CA PRO A 78 -7.26 9.92 -7.88
C PRO A 78 -6.79 10.86 -8.99
N THR A 79 -5.49 11.12 -9.03
CA THR A 79 -4.84 11.92 -10.07
C THR A 79 -3.67 11.14 -10.63
N ILE A 80 -3.44 11.30 -11.93
CA ILE A 80 -2.27 10.77 -12.62
C ILE A 80 -1.46 11.95 -13.13
N GLN A 81 -0.20 12.00 -12.74
CA GLN A 81 0.77 12.99 -13.19
C GLN A 81 1.77 12.32 -14.11
N TYR A 82 2.15 13.00 -15.18
CA TYR A 82 3.05 12.49 -16.20
C TYR A 82 4.29 13.36 -16.26
N ILE A 83 5.46 12.73 -16.19
CA ILE A 83 6.75 13.35 -16.41
C ILE A 83 7.39 12.62 -17.59
N ASN A 84 7.68 13.35 -18.67
CA ASN A 84 8.35 12.80 -19.84
C ASN A 84 9.77 13.38 -19.95
N SER A 85 10.77 12.51 -19.90
CA SER A 85 12.19 12.86 -19.98
C SER A 85 12.91 11.97 -21.01
N PRO A 86 12.60 12.12 -22.31
CA PRO A 86 13.07 11.21 -23.36
C PRO A 86 14.60 11.25 -23.56
N ASP A 87 15.25 12.33 -23.17
CA ASP A 87 16.71 12.52 -23.31
C ASP A 87 17.51 11.94 -22.13
N LYS A 88 16.83 11.49 -21.07
CA LYS A 88 17.46 10.99 -19.85
C LYS A 88 17.28 9.49 -19.72
N ARG A 89 18.19 8.88 -18.96
CA ARG A 89 18.09 7.51 -18.47
C ARG A 89 18.29 7.53 -16.97
N PHE A 90 17.34 7.00 -16.24
CA PHE A 90 17.39 6.92 -14.80
C PHE A 90 17.60 5.48 -14.37
N SER A 91 18.42 5.28 -13.35
CA SER A 91 18.36 4.02 -12.60
C SER A 91 17.04 3.95 -11.81
N PRO A 92 16.54 2.75 -11.47
CA PRO A 92 15.34 2.61 -10.63
C PRO A 92 15.43 3.38 -9.30
N VAL A 93 16.62 3.47 -8.72
CA VAL A 93 16.87 4.20 -7.46
C VAL A 93 16.71 5.71 -7.67
N GLN A 94 17.35 6.27 -8.70
CA GLN A 94 17.22 7.69 -9.04
C GLN A 94 15.78 8.06 -9.42
N ALA A 95 15.11 7.20 -10.20
CA ALA A 95 13.71 7.40 -10.56
C ALA A 95 12.81 7.43 -9.31
N LEU A 96 13.05 6.54 -8.36
CA LEU A 96 12.33 6.52 -7.09
C LEU A 96 12.58 7.79 -6.26
N GLU A 97 13.81 8.29 -6.19
CA GLU A 97 14.15 9.52 -5.47
C GLU A 97 13.45 10.74 -6.08
N ILE A 98 13.58 10.94 -7.40
CA ILE A 98 12.93 12.03 -8.13
C ILE A 98 11.41 11.97 -7.94
N THR A 99 10.82 10.79 -8.13
CA THR A 99 9.37 10.64 -8.02
C THR A 99 8.86 10.83 -6.59
N LYS A 100 9.64 10.47 -5.56
CA LYS A 100 9.29 10.75 -4.16
C LYS A 100 9.34 12.23 -3.83
N GLU A 101 10.38 12.93 -4.27
CA GLU A 101 10.54 14.37 -4.07
C GLU A 101 9.39 15.16 -4.70
N GLU A 102 8.97 14.78 -5.91
CA GLU A 102 7.89 15.46 -6.65
C GLU A 102 6.48 15.11 -6.13
N SER A 103 6.25 13.87 -5.66
CA SER A 103 4.91 13.40 -5.30
C SER A 103 4.48 13.69 -3.87
N GLY A 104 5.44 13.83 -2.94
CA GLY A 104 5.14 13.94 -1.51
C GLY A 104 4.49 12.68 -0.91
N PHE A 105 4.57 11.53 -1.60
CA PHE A 105 4.02 10.27 -1.11
C PHE A 105 4.78 9.75 0.10
N THR A 106 4.04 9.25 1.09
CA THR A 106 4.58 8.77 2.37
C THR A 106 4.92 7.28 2.33
N ASP A 107 4.05 6.48 1.73
CA ASP A 107 4.23 5.04 1.55
C ASP A 107 3.75 4.62 0.16
N PRO A 108 4.49 4.97 -0.91
CA PRO A 108 4.17 4.52 -2.25
C PRO A 108 4.69 3.11 -2.54
N PHE A 109 4.02 2.41 -3.45
CA PHE A 109 4.62 1.29 -4.18
C PHE A 109 5.24 1.78 -5.48
N PHE A 110 6.24 1.05 -5.97
CA PHE A 110 7.01 1.41 -7.15
C PHE A 110 7.03 0.24 -8.13
N ILE A 111 6.71 0.51 -9.39
CA ILE A 111 6.69 -0.47 -10.47
C ILE A 111 7.51 0.07 -11.64
N THR A 112 8.26 -0.81 -12.30
CA THR A 112 9.05 -0.47 -13.49
C THR A 112 8.53 -1.27 -14.69
N PHE A 113 8.30 -0.57 -15.78
CA PHE A 113 7.93 -1.14 -17.06
C PHE A 113 8.99 -0.77 -18.10
N PRO A 114 9.40 -1.68 -19.00
CA PRO A 114 10.18 -1.29 -20.16
C PRO A 114 9.38 -0.37 -21.08
N ALA A 115 9.97 0.74 -21.53
CA ALA A 115 9.28 1.73 -22.38
C ALA A 115 8.80 1.15 -23.71
N PHE A 116 9.48 0.13 -24.25
CA PHE A 116 9.06 -0.55 -25.48
C PHE A 116 7.68 -1.21 -25.35
N LEU A 117 7.21 -1.52 -24.14
CA LEU A 117 5.86 -2.06 -23.92
C LEU A 117 4.77 -1.08 -24.36
N LEU A 118 5.03 0.23 -24.37
CA LEU A 118 4.06 1.23 -24.78
C LEU A 118 3.73 1.16 -26.28
N GLU A 119 4.64 0.62 -27.09
CA GLU A 119 4.49 0.53 -28.55
C GLU A 119 4.09 -0.87 -29.04
N GLN A 120 4.05 -1.86 -28.14
CA GLN A 120 3.66 -3.22 -28.48
C GLN A 120 2.14 -3.39 -28.57
N GLN A 121 1.72 -4.34 -29.43
CA GLN A 121 0.35 -4.82 -29.43
C GLN A 121 0.05 -5.61 -28.14
N LYS A 122 -1.22 -5.56 -27.73
CA LYS A 122 -1.71 -6.11 -26.46
C LYS A 122 -1.36 -7.59 -26.29
N GLU A 123 -1.51 -8.37 -27.35
CA GLU A 123 -1.30 -9.83 -27.36
C GLU A 123 0.17 -10.20 -27.07
N THR A 124 1.10 -9.44 -27.66
CA THR A 124 2.54 -9.66 -27.47
C THR A 124 3.02 -9.17 -26.10
N ARG A 125 2.41 -8.08 -25.61
CA ARG A 125 2.75 -7.46 -24.32
C ARG A 125 2.28 -8.28 -23.11
N GLN A 126 1.18 -9.03 -23.26
CA GLN A 126 0.49 -9.68 -22.14
C GLN A 126 1.43 -10.54 -21.27
N ALA A 127 2.25 -11.39 -21.86
CA ALA A 127 3.13 -12.28 -21.10
C ALA A 127 4.17 -11.52 -20.25
N GLN A 128 4.70 -10.42 -20.79
CA GLN A 128 5.65 -9.57 -20.06
C GLN A 128 4.94 -8.79 -18.96
N LEU A 129 3.72 -8.32 -19.22
CA LEU A 129 2.91 -7.61 -18.24
C LEU A 129 2.53 -8.53 -17.07
N GLU A 130 2.15 -9.77 -17.35
CA GLU A 130 1.88 -10.79 -16.33
C GLU A 130 3.10 -11.04 -15.43
N ALA A 131 4.31 -11.11 -15.99
CA ALA A 131 5.53 -11.27 -15.21
C ALA A 131 5.79 -10.06 -14.26
N ILE A 132 5.54 -8.84 -14.75
CA ILE A 132 5.64 -7.62 -13.93
C ILE A 132 4.58 -7.63 -12.82
N VAL A 133 3.34 -8.04 -13.13
CA VAL A 133 2.26 -8.14 -12.14
C VAL A 133 2.59 -9.15 -11.05
N LEU A 134 3.12 -10.33 -11.40
CA LEU A 134 3.54 -11.33 -10.42
C LEU A 134 4.61 -10.78 -9.49
N THR A 135 5.62 -10.11 -10.04
CA THR A 135 6.68 -9.46 -9.26
C THR A 135 6.10 -8.41 -8.30
N HIS A 136 5.14 -7.59 -8.78
CA HIS A 136 4.46 -6.59 -7.96
C HIS A 136 3.66 -7.22 -6.82
N ILE A 137 2.85 -8.25 -7.12
CA ILE A 137 2.06 -8.98 -6.11
C ILE A 137 2.97 -9.58 -5.04
N ASP A 138 4.07 -10.22 -5.44
CA ASP A 138 5.02 -10.82 -4.50
C ASP A 138 5.67 -9.75 -3.62
N SER A 139 5.99 -8.57 -4.18
CA SER A 139 6.52 -7.45 -3.40
C SER A 139 5.54 -6.92 -2.34
N GLU A 140 4.26 -6.84 -2.68
CA GLU A 140 3.20 -6.41 -1.76
C GLU A 140 2.92 -7.46 -0.67
N LEU A 141 3.02 -8.76 -0.99
CA LEU A 141 2.97 -9.82 0.01
C LEU A 141 4.14 -9.71 1.00
N GLN A 142 5.36 -9.50 0.50
CA GLN A 142 6.54 -9.32 1.35
C GLN A 142 6.40 -8.08 2.25
N ARG A 143 5.80 -6.99 1.76
CA ARG A 143 5.49 -5.81 2.57
C ARG A 143 4.57 -6.16 3.75
N VAL A 144 3.48 -6.89 3.50
CA VAL A 144 2.53 -7.30 4.55
C VAL A 144 3.21 -8.23 5.56
N LEU A 145 3.99 -9.20 5.10
CA LEU A 145 4.74 -10.12 5.97
C LEU A 145 5.73 -9.37 6.88
N LYS A 146 6.45 -8.38 6.34
CA LYS A 146 7.33 -7.53 7.15
C LYS A 146 6.54 -6.76 8.20
N ALA A 147 5.40 -6.16 7.82
CA ALA A 147 4.56 -5.43 8.76
C ALA A 147 4.01 -6.32 9.90
N THR A 148 3.53 -7.54 9.58
CA THR A 148 3.02 -8.46 10.60
C THR A 148 4.12 -9.01 11.50
N SER A 149 5.32 -9.26 10.96
CA SER A 149 6.47 -9.69 11.77
C SER A 149 6.88 -8.65 12.81
N LEU A 150 6.81 -7.35 12.48
CA LEU A 150 7.08 -6.27 13.42
C LEU A 150 6.07 -6.20 14.57
N VAL A 151 4.79 -6.50 14.29
CA VAL A 151 3.73 -6.55 15.31
C VAL A 151 3.95 -7.71 16.30
N GLN A 152 4.53 -8.82 15.85
CA GLN A 152 4.80 -9.98 16.71
C GLN A 152 6.00 -9.76 17.65
N ILE A 153 6.97 -8.92 17.30
CA ILE A 153 8.24 -8.80 18.04
C ILE A 153 8.15 -7.80 19.22
N ASN A 154 7.16 -6.90 19.24
CA ASN A 154 6.96 -5.96 20.35
C ASN A 154 5.51 -5.96 20.84
N PRO A 155 5.11 -6.92 21.71
CA PRO A 155 3.97 -6.65 22.58
C PRO A 155 4.28 -5.39 23.37
N ILE A 156 3.43 -4.36 23.27
CA ILE A 156 3.52 -3.11 24.05
C ILE A 156 3.61 -3.39 25.56
N PHE A 157 3.18 -4.58 25.97
CA PHE A 157 3.15 -5.05 27.35
C PHE A 157 4.24 -6.08 27.71
N GLY A 158 5.24 -6.32 26.84
CA GLY A 158 6.22 -7.39 27.04
C GLY A 158 5.60 -8.79 26.92
N PRO A 159 6.39 -9.88 27.04
CA PRO A 159 5.81 -11.19 27.29
C PRO A 159 4.98 -11.08 28.59
N ALA A 160 3.75 -11.57 28.57
CA ALA A 160 2.89 -11.64 29.73
C ALA A 160 3.58 -12.48 30.82
N SER A 161 4.38 -11.85 31.68
CA SER A 161 4.87 -12.42 32.92
C SER A 161 3.81 -12.19 33.99
N PHE A 162 2.59 -12.63 33.73
CA PHE A 162 1.62 -12.82 34.79
C PHE A 162 1.85 -14.25 35.26
N SER A 163 2.25 -14.42 36.52
CA SER A 163 1.88 -15.66 37.20
C SER A 163 0.36 -15.70 37.13
N GLU A 164 -0.20 -16.68 36.42
CA GLU A 164 -1.63 -16.95 36.45
C GLU A 164 -2.01 -17.17 37.91
N ASP A 165 -2.55 -16.13 38.54
CA ASP A 165 -3.18 -16.23 39.84
C ASP A 165 -4.64 -16.57 39.54
N ASP A 166 -5.02 -17.82 39.77
CA ASP A 166 -6.37 -18.35 39.56
C ASP A 166 -7.44 -17.57 40.35
N HIS A 167 -7.05 -16.65 41.23
CA HIS A 167 -7.94 -15.79 42.00
C HIS A 167 -8.18 -14.41 41.39
N LEU A 168 -7.52 -14.04 40.28
CA LEU A 168 -7.66 -12.73 39.64
C LEU A 168 -8.40 -12.82 38.30
N VAL A 169 -9.66 -12.37 38.28
CA VAL A 169 -10.47 -12.23 37.06
C VAL A 169 -10.54 -10.74 36.67
N PHE A 170 -10.12 -10.42 35.45
CA PHE A 170 -10.32 -9.09 34.88
C PHE A 170 -11.73 -8.97 34.29
N ILE A 171 -12.60 -8.20 34.95
CA ILE A 171 -13.93 -7.86 34.43
C ILE A 171 -13.85 -6.46 33.82
N LEU A 172 -13.96 -6.36 32.50
CA LEU A 172 -14.21 -5.09 31.83
C LEU A 172 -15.68 -4.72 32.02
N MET A 173 -15.99 -3.83 32.97
CA MET A 173 -17.36 -3.37 33.23
C MET A 173 -17.70 -2.15 32.37
N PRO A 174 -18.70 -2.23 31.46
CA PRO A 174 -19.18 -1.10 30.69
C PRO A 174 -20.45 -0.54 31.33
N PHE A 175 -20.38 0.06 32.53
CA PHE A 175 -21.56 0.65 33.15
C PHE A 175 -21.28 2.08 33.63
N LYS A 176 -22.20 2.98 33.34
CA LYS A 176 -22.17 4.41 33.73
C LYS A 176 -22.84 4.70 35.07
N ASP A 177 -23.47 3.71 35.70
CA ASP A 177 -24.20 3.88 36.96
C ASP A 177 -23.61 3.04 38.10
N GLU A 178 -23.74 3.52 39.33
CA GLU A 178 -23.15 2.93 40.55
C GLU A 178 -23.79 1.58 40.92
N LEU A 179 -23.12 0.49 40.58
CA LEU A 179 -23.56 -0.88 40.86
C LEU A 179 -23.03 -1.40 42.22
N ASN A 180 -23.59 -0.90 43.32
CA ASN A 180 -23.36 -1.48 44.67
C ASN A 180 -24.11 -2.82 44.89
N ALA A 181 -25.00 -3.21 43.98
CA ALA A 181 -25.85 -4.39 44.16
C ALA A 181 -25.13 -5.74 43.91
N VAL A 182 -24.06 -5.75 43.11
CA VAL A 182 -23.37 -7.01 42.72
C VAL A 182 -22.45 -7.53 43.83
N TYR A 183 -21.87 -6.65 44.65
CA TYR A 183 -20.97 -7.05 45.74
C TYR A 183 -21.70 -7.79 46.87
N ASN A 184 -22.97 -7.49 47.12
CA ASN A 184 -23.74 -8.11 48.20
C ASN A 184 -24.18 -9.55 47.91
N THR A 185 -24.03 -10.04 46.68
CA THR A 185 -24.45 -11.41 46.33
C THR A 185 -23.35 -12.46 46.54
N ILE A 186 -22.08 -12.04 46.73
CA ILE A 186 -20.94 -12.95 46.86
C ILE A 186 -20.64 -13.30 48.34
N GLU A 187 -21.19 -12.56 49.32
CA GLU A 187 -20.96 -12.83 50.76
C GLU A 187 -21.75 -14.03 51.34
N ILE A 188 -22.60 -14.73 50.56
CA ILE A 188 -23.38 -15.87 51.07
C ILE A 188 -22.94 -17.19 50.42
N VAL A 189 -21.64 -17.52 50.44
CA VAL A 189 -21.18 -18.92 50.30
C VAL A 189 -19.91 -19.11 51.12
N GLY A 190 -20.02 -19.22 52.45
CA GLY A 190 -18.82 -19.40 53.27
C GLY A 190 -19.01 -19.56 54.78
N LYS A 191 -20.14 -20.10 55.26
CA LYS A 191 -20.21 -20.61 56.64
C LYS A 191 -20.31 -22.13 56.62
N VAL A 192 -19.18 -22.78 56.87
CA VAL A 192 -19.10 -24.20 57.21
C VAL A 192 -19.65 -24.39 58.64
N PRO A 193 -20.59 -25.32 58.90
CA PRO A 193 -21.09 -25.57 60.24
C PRO A 193 -20.11 -26.45 61.02
N ASN A 194 -19.63 -25.97 62.16
CA ASN A 194 -18.93 -26.80 63.14
C ASN A 194 -19.93 -27.73 63.82
N PHE A 195 -19.76 -29.05 63.62
CA PHE A 195 -20.36 -30.08 64.46
C PHE A 195 -19.33 -30.53 65.50
N TYR A 196 -19.68 -30.28 66.77
CA TYR A 196 -19.07 -30.72 68.05
C TYR A 196 -17.57 -30.55 68.27
#